data_AF-W9VVH0-F1
#
_entry.id   AF-W9VVH0-F1
#
_cell.length_a   1.000
_cell.length_b   1.000
_cell.length_c   1.000
_cell.angle_alpha   90.00
_cell.angle_beta   90.00
_cell.angle_gamma   90.00
#
_symmetry.space_group_name_H-M   'P 1'
#
loop_
_entity.id
_entity.type
_entity.pdbx_description
1 polymer ?
#
loop_
_entity_poly.entity_id
_entity_poly.type
_entity_poly.pdbx_seq_one_letter_code
_entity_poly.pdbx_strand_id
1 'polypeptide(L)'
;MTNHPPETAMEQLQDMELDDRGSKGSRRSGPPQVPPKDRDDQQLAKARGNSQVATQAVEYEPGSVHQVTFVPAARRGENEQPHNNVVLQKHANAADYQAKTIRHQEDEIRKLRDELNAAKAKPRSNDIRRIEDRAATAEAKLKYANEDIHYWKARFEQCSHDATASLKDMDQEKQRLQRDLDQSEANVRALVEAATRNMSSGRWNPPPDDDIRNELNRLHGMVRDWARDWAIDGLPEHRTQDPEYISFKQDYLAEFVWANDRGNLPPAIESPAGKLKQRLPDLLLTAALSHTIHEAFFSNAFFCAPPEFVGALRKTYEELILGTWEMTVSFVAHTSPANQREAHQWRCTFWRIMNPPRSGKSAANDESVTFKRVRSYCDELARSFRHSPAEKLLRRCSSEESKTQAKQLREILRNAAEIATLLWTQPAYMECLGLQEMRHRQTVFDVASPVMEAHRLSKVDPENPKHNGRKIMAVIQPALLAFDENDPLGLDGDGYRVLSRANVLLDELSSRG
;
A
#
# COMPACT_ATOMS: atom_id res chain seq x y z
N MET A 1 -67.00 -35.35 8.21
CA MET A 1 -66.54 -36.32 7.21
C MET A 1 -65.55 -35.58 6.30
N THR A 2 -64.23 -35.67 6.54
CA THR A 2 -63.30 -36.76 6.13
C THR A 2 -63.07 -36.74 4.61
N ASN A 3 -61.86 -36.55 4.05
CA ASN A 3 -60.50 -36.78 4.60
C ASN A 3 -59.43 -35.78 4.07
N HIS A 4 -58.30 -35.72 4.80
CA HIS A 4 -57.00 -35.21 4.33
C HIS A 4 -56.22 -36.29 3.52
N PRO A 5 -54.90 -36.14 3.24
CA PRO A 5 -54.29 -35.89 1.94
C PRO A 5 -53.69 -37.18 1.34
N PRO A 6 -52.83 -37.12 0.28
CA PRO A 6 -51.38 -36.95 0.48
C PRO A 6 -50.75 -36.12 -0.69
N GLU A 7 -49.44 -36.02 -0.98
CA GLU A 7 -48.19 -36.52 -0.36
C GLU A 7 -46.99 -35.64 -0.78
N THR A 8 -45.98 -35.42 0.09
CA THR A 8 -44.61 -35.06 -0.33
C THR A 8 -43.59 -35.62 0.67
N ALA A 9 -42.56 -36.30 0.17
CA ALA A 9 -41.70 -37.20 0.93
C ALA A 9 -40.46 -36.53 1.58
N MET A 10 -39.80 -37.30 2.44
CA MET A 10 -38.52 -36.99 3.09
C MET A 10 -37.33 -37.01 2.11
N GLU A 11 -36.35 -36.15 2.35
CA GLU A 11 -34.90 -36.42 2.32
C GLU A 11 -34.24 -35.27 3.12
N GLN A 12 -33.65 -35.50 4.30
CA GLN A 12 -32.30 -36.04 4.53
C GLN A 12 -31.18 -35.28 3.80
N LEU A 13 -30.42 -34.47 4.57
CA LEU A 13 -29.02 -34.08 4.39
C LEU A 13 -28.67 -33.24 5.64
N GLN A 14 -28.19 -33.84 6.73
CA GLN A 14 -26.79 -34.20 7.02
C GLN A 14 -25.82 -33.01 7.08
N ASP A 15 -25.16 -32.91 8.23
CA ASP A 15 -23.97 -32.10 8.48
C ASP A 15 -22.88 -32.39 7.45
N MET A 16 -22.20 -31.33 6.98
CA MET A 16 -20.96 -31.49 6.22
C MET A 16 -19.99 -30.35 6.52
N GLU A 17 -19.08 -30.67 7.45
CA GLU A 17 -17.68 -30.24 7.55
C GLU A 17 -17.28 -28.89 6.92
N LEU A 18 -17.03 -27.91 7.79
CA LEU A 18 -16.07 -26.84 7.53
C LEU A 18 -14.64 -27.42 7.61
N ASP A 19 -14.04 -27.77 6.47
CA ASP A 19 -12.66 -28.29 6.41
C ASP A 19 -11.65 -27.15 6.67
N ASP A 20 -11.26 -27.00 7.93
CA ASP A 20 -10.24 -26.08 8.41
C ASP A 20 -8.84 -26.54 7.97
N ARG A 21 -8.23 -25.80 7.03
CA ARG A 21 -6.84 -26.02 6.61
C ARG A 21 -5.92 -24.84 6.89
N GLY A 22 -5.47 -24.79 8.14
CA GLY A 22 -4.04 -24.99 8.34
C GLY A 22 -3.17 -23.75 8.53
N SER A 23 -3.68 -22.72 9.20
CA SER A 23 -2.81 -21.65 9.73
C SER A 23 -2.06 -22.15 10.97
N LYS A 24 -0.82 -22.65 10.78
CA LYS A 24 0.07 -23.05 11.88
C LYS A 24 0.54 -21.83 12.66
N GLY A 25 -0.24 -21.44 13.66
CA GLY A 25 0.10 -20.38 14.60
C GLY A 25 1.40 -20.70 15.35
N SER A 26 2.47 -19.99 15.04
CA SER A 26 3.72 -20.03 15.80
C SER A 26 3.48 -19.48 17.21
N ARG A 27 3.41 -20.37 18.20
CA ARG A 27 3.30 -20.00 19.61
C ARG A 27 4.60 -19.30 20.04
N ARG A 28 4.59 -17.97 20.06
CA ARG A 28 5.61 -17.18 20.77
C ARG A 28 5.55 -17.55 22.25
N SER A 29 6.52 -18.34 22.70
CA SER A 29 6.82 -18.51 24.12
C SER A 29 7.17 -17.15 24.72
N GLY A 30 6.40 -16.73 25.73
CA GLY A 30 6.76 -15.56 26.53
C GLY A 30 8.08 -15.81 27.27
N PRO A 31 8.84 -14.74 27.61
CA PRO A 31 10.07 -14.89 28.38
C PRO A 31 9.77 -15.50 29.77
N PRO A 32 10.61 -16.42 30.28
CA PRO A 32 10.41 -17.01 31.60
C PRO A 32 10.56 -15.96 32.71
N GLN A 33 9.67 -16.02 33.69
CA GLN A 33 9.71 -15.15 34.87
C GLN A 33 10.98 -15.36 35.70
N VAL A 34 11.57 -14.27 36.18
CA VAL A 34 12.74 -14.28 37.06
C VAL A 34 12.27 -14.46 38.51
N PRO A 35 12.89 -15.35 39.32
CA PRO A 35 12.56 -15.49 40.74
C PRO A 35 13.00 -14.25 41.54
N PRO A 36 12.30 -13.91 42.65
CA PRO A 36 12.55 -12.68 43.39
C PRO A 36 13.91 -12.70 44.08
N LYS A 37 14.59 -11.55 44.08
CA LYS A 37 15.73 -11.27 44.98
C LYS A 37 15.32 -10.23 45.99
N ASP A 38 15.27 -10.64 47.26
CA ASP A 38 15.08 -9.76 48.39
C ASP A 38 16.33 -8.91 48.70
N ARG A 39 16.07 -7.80 49.39
CA ARG A 39 16.99 -6.85 50.06
C ARG A 39 17.76 -5.87 49.18
N ASP A 40 17.21 -4.66 49.15
CA ASP A 40 17.76 -3.51 49.89
C ASP A 40 19.27 -3.56 50.21
N ASP A 41 20.02 -2.62 49.63
CA ASP A 41 20.62 -1.59 50.46
C ASP A 41 20.76 -0.25 49.72
N GLN A 42 20.78 0.84 50.49
CA GLN A 42 20.60 2.20 49.97
C GLN A 42 21.89 2.94 49.54
N GLN A 43 21.67 3.98 48.73
CA GLN A 43 22.29 5.34 48.74
C GLN A 43 23.22 5.78 47.59
N LEU A 44 22.87 6.96 47.04
CA LEU A 44 23.71 8.09 46.58
C LEU A 44 24.90 7.77 45.65
N ALA A 45 25.04 8.34 44.44
CA ALA A 45 25.00 9.79 44.18
C ALA A 45 25.02 10.12 42.65
N LYS A 46 24.86 11.41 42.33
CA LYS A 46 24.94 11.98 40.97
C LYS A 46 26.40 12.14 40.51
N ALA A 47 26.68 11.91 39.22
CA ALA A 47 27.62 12.74 38.45
C ALA A 47 27.39 12.59 36.92
N ARG A 48 27.52 13.69 36.18
CA ARG A 48 27.71 13.70 34.72
C ARG A 48 29.20 13.49 34.40
N GLY A 49 29.52 12.89 33.27
CA GLY A 49 30.90 12.86 32.75
C GLY A 49 30.95 12.36 31.31
N ASN A 50 31.27 13.24 30.37
CA ASN A 50 31.64 12.86 29.00
C ASN A 50 33.00 12.15 29.02
N SER A 51 33.21 11.16 28.15
CA SER A 51 34.44 11.15 27.32
C SER A 51 34.29 10.31 26.06
N GLN A 52 34.80 10.85 24.97
CA GLN A 52 35.22 10.09 23.79
C GLN A 52 36.52 9.32 24.12
N VAL A 53 36.68 8.10 23.59
CA VAL A 53 37.96 7.48 23.15
C VAL A 53 37.53 6.41 22.12
N ALA A 54 37.58 6.70 20.82
CA ALA A 54 38.72 6.44 19.93
C ALA A 54 39.04 4.94 19.76
N THR A 55 38.67 4.41 18.60
CA THR A 55 39.15 3.14 18.05
C THR A 55 40.63 3.21 17.74
N GLN A 56 41.41 2.21 18.19
CA GLN A 56 42.66 1.82 17.53
C GLN A 56 42.76 0.30 17.49
N ALA A 57 42.86 -0.24 16.28
CA ALA A 57 43.23 -1.62 16.06
C ALA A 57 44.75 -1.77 16.16
N VAL A 58 45.21 -2.89 16.73
CA VAL A 58 46.58 -3.36 16.57
C VAL A 58 46.52 -4.87 16.28
N GLU A 59 46.64 -5.21 15.00
CA GLU A 59 47.22 -6.50 14.61
C GLU A 59 48.68 -6.52 15.08
N TYR A 60 49.20 -7.65 15.54
CA TYR A 60 50.51 -8.12 15.07
C TYR A 60 50.72 -9.63 15.31
N GLU A 61 51.51 -10.21 14.43
CA GLU A 61 51.73 -11.64 14.18
C GLU A 61 52.76 -12.31 15.12
N PRO A 62 52.95 -13.65 15.04
CA PRO A 62 53.55 -14.44 16.11
C PRO A 62 55.04 -14.75 15.95
N GLY A 63 55.65 -15.14 17.07
CA GLY A 63 56.76 -16.10 17.12
C GLY A 63 58.19 -15.55 17.14
N SER A 64 58.93 -15.87 18.20
CA SER A 64 60.38 -16.09 18.12
C SER A 64 60.85 -16.98 19.27
N VAL A 65 61.58 -18.05 18.91
CA VAL A 65 62.30 -18.93 19.83
C VAL A 65 63.70 -18.35 20.02
N HIS A 66 64.19 -18.21 21.26
CA HIS A 66 65.63 -18.03 21.53
C HIS A 66 66.11 -18.90 22.69
N GLN A 67 67.32 -19.43 22.53
CA GLN A 67 68.00 -20.36 23.44
C GLN A 67 68.91 -19.63 24.44
N VAL A 68 69.11 -20.28 25.60
CA VAL A 68 70.38 -20.44 26.34
C VAL A 68 71.31 -19.22 26.48
N THR A 69 71.58 -18.83 27.74
CA THR A 69 72.96 -18.50 28.14
C THR A 69 73.25 -18.90 29.60
N PHE A 70 74.36 -19.62 29.79
CA PHE A 70 74.98 -19.94 31.08
C PHE A 70 76.18 -19.01 31.27
N VAL A 71 76.30 -18.27 32.38
CA VAL A 71 77.58 -17.66 32.83
C VAL A 71 77.63 -17.61 34.38
N PRO A 72 78.72 -18.06 35.04
CA PRO A 72 78.91 -18.02 36.49
C PRO A 72 79.96 -16.99 36.98
N ALA A 73 79.95 -16.63 38.28
CA ALA A 73 81.10 -16.14 39.08
C ALA A 73 80.63 -15.71 40.51
N ALA A 74 81.45 -15.51 41.56
CA ALA A 74 82.69 -16.18 42.01
C ALA A 74 83.14 -15.62 43.40
N ARG A 75 83.66 -16.50 44.28
CA ARG A 75 84.71 -16.30 45.31
C ARG A 75 84.70 -15.11 46.32
N ARG A 76 84.81 -15.46 47.62
CA ARG A 76 85.91 -15.17 48.61
C ARG A 76 85.39 -15.37 50.04
N GLY A 77 86.14 -15.82 51.04
CA GLY A 77 87.49 -16.42 51.16
C GLY A 77 87.51 -17.24 52.47
N GLU A 78 88.21 -18.38 52.54
CA GLU A 78 89.66 -18.47 52.88
C GLU A 78 90.03 -17.85 54.24
N ASN A 79 90.25 -18.72 55.24
CA ASN A 79 91.54 -18.77 55.94
C ASN A 79 91.66 -20.09 56.73
N GLU A 80 92.50 -20.98 56.22
CA GLU A 80 93.09 -22.08 56.99
C GLU A 80 94.43 -21.63 57.61
N GLN A 81 95.05 -22.56 58.36
CA GLN A 81 96.49 -22.81 58.51
C GLN A 81 97.15 -22.52 59.87
N PRO A 82 98.20 -23.31 60.23
CA PRO A 82 98.47 -23.70 61.62
C PRO A 82 99.88 -23.32 62.11
N HIS A 83 100.22 -23.66 63.37
CA HIS A 83 101.24 -24.70 63.64
C HIS A 83 101.51 -24.99 65.13
N ASN A 84 101.59 -26.29 65.43
CA ASN A 84 102.58 -26.96 66.27
C ASN A 84 103.09 -26.37 67.62
N ASN A 85 102.63 -27.04 68.69
CA ASN A 85 103.43 -27.97 69.53
C ASN A 85 104.34 -27.44 70.67
N VAL A 86 104.55 -28.32 71.67
CA VAL A 86 105.50 -28.26 72.81
C VAL A 86 105.05 -27.40 74.03
N VAL A 87 104.97 -27.87 75.29
CA VAL A 87 104.88 -29.24 75.88
C VAL A 87 104.56 -29.15 77.41
N LEU A 88 104.09 -30.26 78.01
CA LEU A 88 104.07 -30.61 79.47
C LEU A 88 103.10 -29.94 80.49
N GLN A 89 102.44 -30.84 81.25
CA GLN A 89 102.12 -30.80 82.70
C GLN A 89 101.05 -29.83 83.27
N LYS A 90 99.82 -30.35 83.48
CA LYS A 90 99.36 -30.90 84.79
C LYS A 90 97.89 -31.36 84.74
N HIS A 91 97.63 -32.62 85.10
CA HIS A 91 96.28 -33.19 85.21
C HIS A 91 95.65 -32.87 86.57
N ALA A 92 94.34 -32.54 86.60
CA ALA A 92 93.37 -32.93 87.65
C ALA A 92 91.98 -32.26 87.47
N ASN A 93 91.91 -31.02 86.97
CA ASN A 93 90.72 -30.16 87.18
C ASN A 93 89.82 -29.94 85.94
N ALA A 94 90.04 -30.66 84.82
CA ALA A 94 89.33 -30.42 83.55
C ALA A 94 87.90 -31.01 83.49
N ALA A 95 87.59 -32.01 84.34
CA ALA A 95 86.30 -32.73 84.28
C ALA A 95 85.10 -31.89 84.75
N ASP A 96 85.28 -30.99 85.72
CA ASP A 96 84.18 -30.22 86.32
C ASP A 96 83.67 -29.08 85.42
N TYR A 97 84.53 -28.56 84.53
CA TYR A 97 84.13 -27.52 83.56
C TYR A 97 83.29 -28.11 82.42
N GLN A 98 83.70 -29.26 81.87
CA GLN A 98 82.90 -30.01 80.89
C GLN A 98 81.52 -30.39 81.45
N ALA A 99 81.45 -30.85 82.70
CA ALA A 99 80.19 -31.21 83.35
C ALA A 99 79.19 -30.03 83.45
N LYS A 100 79.68 -28.79 83.64
CA LYS A 100 78.83 -27.59 83.66
C LYS A 100 78.34 -27.18 82.28
N THR A 101 79.18 -27.26 81.25
CA THR A 101 78.79 -27.00 79.86
C THR A 101 77.74 -28.01 79.37
N ILE A 102 77.92 -29.30 79.69
CA ILE A 102 76.97 -30.36 79.35
C ILE A 102 75.60 -30.09 79.98
N ARG A 103 75.53 -29.77 81.28
CA ARG A 103 74.26 -29.45 81.95
C ARG A 103 73.55 -28.24 81.35
N HIS A 104 74.30 -27.20 80.97
CA HIS A 104 73.71 -26.02 80.32
C HIS A 104 73.10 -26.37 78.96
N GLN A 105 73.80 -27.19 78.16
CA GLN A 105 73.31 -27.70 76.88
C GLN A 105 72.12 -28.65 77.07
N GLU A 106 72.11 -29.50 78.10
CA GLU A 106 70.98 -30.37 78.45
C GLU A 106 69.73 -29.57 78.82
N ASP A 107 69.87 -28.48 79.58
CA ASP A 107 68.76 -27.58 79.93
C ASP A 107 68.27 -26.74 78.75
N GLU A 108 69.17 -26.34 77.84
CA GLU A 108 68.78 -25.69 76.58
C GLU A 108 68.05 -26.67 75.65
N ILE A 109 68.53 -27.92 75.52
CA ILE A 109 67.84 -29.00 74.81
C ILE A 109 66.48 -29.31 75.44
N ARG A 110 66.36 -29.28 76.77
CA ARG A 110 65.10 -29.45 77.50
C ARG A 110 64.12 -28.32 77.16
N LYS A 111 64.57 -27.07 77.26
CA LYS A 111 63.77 -25.89 76.92
C LYS A 111 63.33 -25.89 75.45
N LEU A 112 64.22 -26.20 74.52
CA LEU A 112 63.89 -26.32 73.09
C LEU A 112 62.93 -27.48 72.81
N ARG A 113 63.01 -28.60 73.55
CA ARG A 113 62.02 -29.69 73.48
C ARG A 113 60.66 -29.24 74.00
N ASP A 114 60.61 -28.48 75.09
CA ASP A 114 59.36 -27.98 75.66
C ASP A 114 58.72 -26.90 74.78
N GLU A 115 59.52 -26.00 74.19
CA GLU A 115 59.06 -25.04 73.17
C GLU A 115 58.59 -25.74 71.89
N LEU A 116 59.29 -26.79 71.43
CA LEU A 116 58.87 -27.62 70.29
C LEU A 116 57.57 -28.37 70.59
N ASN A 117 57.41 -28.91 71.81
CA ASN A 117 56.19 -29.59 72.24
C ASN A 117 55.03 -28.59 72.39
N ALA A 118 55.26 -27.39 72.92
CA ALA A 118 54.27 -26.32 72.98
C ALA A 118 53.88 -25.79 71.58
N ALA A 119 54.83 -25.72 70.64
CA ALA A 119 54.58 -25.35 69.25
C ALA A 119 53.83 -26.44 68.46
N LYS A 120 54.02 -27.73 68.82
CA LYS A 120 53.24 -28.86 68.32
C LYS A 120 51.85 -28.95 68.97
N ALA A 121 51.71 -28.52 70.22
CA ALA A 121 50.45 -28.50 70.97
C ALA A 121 49.58 -27.26 70.69
N LYS A 122 50.17 -26.15 70.21
CA LYS A 122 49.40 -25.04 69.63
C LYS A 122 48.55 -25.56 68.47
N PRO A 123 47.23 -25.26 68.42
CA PRO A 123 46.30 -25.96 67.54
C PRO A 123 46.38 -25.49 66.07
N ARG A 124 47.46 -25.87 65.37
CA ARG A 124 47.56 -25.81 63.90
C ARG A 124 46.35 -26.45 63.20
N SER A 125 45.73 -27.44 63.86
CA SER A 125 44.48 -28.09 63.43
C SER A 125 43.36 -27.12 63.06
N ASN A 126 43.14 -26.04 63.83
CA ASN A 126 42.03 -25.13 63.57
C ASN A 126 42.26 -24.22 62.35
N ASP A 127 43.50 -23.78 62.12
CA ASP A 127 43.82 -22.96 60.96
C ASP A 127 43.95 -23.80 59.68
N ILE A 128 44.50 -25.01 59.77
CA ILE A 128 44.51 -25.98 58.65
C ILE A 128 43.07 -26.30 58.23
N ARG A 129 42.20 -26.67 59.18
CA ARG A 129 40.79 -26.97 58.90
C ARG A 129 40.05 -25.78 58.27
N ARG A 130 40.31 -24.54 58.74
CA ARG A 130 39.75 -23.32 58.12
C ARG A 130 40.26 -23.08 56.69
N ILE A 131 41.48 -23.48 56.37
CA ILE A 131 42.03 -23.41 55.01
C ILE A 131 41.40 -24.50 54.14
N GLU A 132 41.23 -25.72 54.65
CA GLU A 132 40.56 -26.84 53.97
C GLU A 132 39.08 -26.53 53.69
N ASP A 133 38.32 -26.04 54.68
CA ASP A 133 36.93 -25.62 54.52
C ASP A 133 36.80 -24.49 53.47
N ARG A 134 37.76 -23.57 53.41
CA ARG A 134 37.84 -22.51 52.39
C ARG A 134 38.19 -23.04 51.02
N ALA A 135 39.11 -23.99 50.93
CA ALA A 135 39.49 -24.66 49.68
C ALA A 135 38.31 -25.45 49.11
N ALA A 136 37.64 -26.28 49.92
CA ALA A 136 36.42 -27.00 49.53
C ALA A 136 35.29 -26.04 49.11
N THR A 137 35.12 -24.90 49.80
CA THR A 137 34.16 -23.86 49.40
C THR A 137 34.55 -23.21 48.07
N ALA A 138 35.84 -23.00 47.80
CA ALA A 138 36.33 -22.44 46.55
C ALA A 138 36.19 -23.45 45.39
N GLU A 139 36.50 -24.72 45.62
CA GLU A 139 36.28 -25.81 44.66
C GLU A 139 34.80 -25.98 44.31
N ALA A 140 33.90 -25.94 45.29
CA ALA A 140 32.46 -25.97 45.06
C ALA A 140 31.98 -24.77 44.22
N LYS A 141 32.50 -23.57 44.48
CA LYS A 141 32.23 -22.36 43.68
C LYS A 141 32.79 -22.45 42.26
N LEU A 142 34.00 -22.97 42.09
CA LEU A 142 34.63 -23.19 40.78
C LEU A 142 33.86 -24.23 39.96
N LYS A 143 33.43 -25.32 40.60
CA LYS A 143 32.58 -26.34 39.96
C LYS A 143 31.26 -25.73 39.46
N TYR A 144 30.56 -24.99 40.33
CA TYR A 144 29.32 -24.30 39.96
C TYR A 144 29.53 -23.27 38.83
N ALA A 145 30.61 -22.47 38.90
CA ALA A 145 30.94 -21.52 37.85
C ALA A 145 31.26 -22.21 36.51
N ASN A 146 31.97 -23.34 36.52
CA ASN A 146 32.21 -24.13 35.32
C ASN A 146 30.92 -24.72 34.75
N GLU A 147 30.02 -25.24 35.59
CA GLU A 147 28.70 -25.73 35.18
C GLU A 147 27.85 -24.62 34.52
N ASP A 148 27.84 -23.41 35.10
CA ASP A 148 27.15 -22.24 34.53
C ASP A 148 27.81 -21.78 33.21
N ILE A 149 29.14 -21.73 33.11
CA ILE A 149 29.87 -21.44 31.86
C ILE A 149 29.53 -22.46 30.77
N HIS A 150 29.48 -23.75 31.09
CA HIS A 150 29.08 -24.80 30.14
C HIS A 150 27.62 -24.64 29.70
N TYR A 151 26.71 -24.30 30.62
CA TYR A 151 25.31 -24.01 30.31
C TYR A 151 25.16 -22.81 29.35
N TRP A 152 25.79 -21.68 29.67
CA TRP A 152 25.72 -20.48 28.83
C TRP A 152 26.39 -20.67 27.48
N LYS A 153 27.50 -21.42 27.42
CA LYS A 153 28.15 -21.76 26.15
C LYS A 153 27.23 -22.59 25.26
N ALA A 154 26.66 -23.68 25.77
CA ALA A 154 25.73 -24.52 25.01
C ALA A 154 24.49 -23.74 24.55
N ARG A 155 23.96 -22.86 25.40
CA ARG A 155 22.83 -21.99 25.07
C ARG A 155 23.18 -20.95 24.00
N PHE A 156 24.38 -20.37 24.04
CA PHE A 156 24.85 -19.42 23.02
C PHE A 156 25.07 -20.13 21.67
N GLU A 157 25.68 -21.33 21.68
CA GLU A 157 25.83 -22.18 20.50
C GLU A 157 24.48 -22.55 19.88
N GLN A 158 23.47 -22.91 20.70
CA GLN A 158 22.11 -23.14 20.24
C GLN A 158 21.49 -21.88 19.62
N CYS A 159 21.50 -20.73 20.32
CA CYS A 159 20.94 -19.50 19.78
C CYS A 159 21.65 -19.03 18.51
N SER A 160 22.96 -19.26 18.39
CA SER A 160 23.73 -18.99 17.17
C SER A 160 23.32 -19.92 16.02
N HIS A 161 23.08 -21.20 16.30
CA HIS A 161 22.58 -22.16 15.32
C HIS A 161 21.16 -21.81 14.84
N ASP A 162 20.24 -21.54 15.76
CA ASP A 162 18.85 -21.15 15.47
C ASP A 162 18.80 -19.85 14.66
N ALA A 163 19.62 -18.85 15.00
CA ALA A 163 19.73 -17.60 14.23
C ALA A 163 20.31 -17.85 12.82
N THR A 164 21.30 -18.73 12.68
CA THR A 164 21.89 -19.08 11.38
C THR A 164 20.90 -19.84 10.49
N ALA A 165 20.10 -20.74 11.07
CA ALA A 165 19.01 -21.41 10.38
C ALA A 165 17.94 -20.41 9.91
N SER A 166 17.49 -19.52 10.81
CA SER A 166 16.50 -18.48 10.47
C SER A 166 16.99 -17.52 9.39
N LEU A 167 18.28 -17.15 9.37
CA LEU A 167 18.86 -16.33 8.31
C LEU A 167 18.87 -17.07 6.96
N LYS A 168 19.19 -18.37 6.97
CA LYS A 168 19.16 -19.21 5.76
C LYS A 168 17.75 -19.37 5.19
N ASP A 169 16.74 -19.52 6.05
CA ASP A 169 15.34 -19.61 5.64
C ASP A 169 14.83 -18.28 5.06
N MET A 170 15.19 -17.15 5.69
CA MET A 170 14.86 -15.82 5.15
C MET A 170 15.55 -15.51 3.81
N ASP A 171 16.79 -15.96 3.61
CA ASP A 171 17.48 -15.78 2.33
C ASP A 171 16.86 -16.65 1.23
N GLN A 172 16.44 -17.88 1.53
CA GLN A 172 15.68 -18.72 0.59
C GLN A 172 14.34 -18.09 0.20
N GLU A 173 13.61 -17.51 1.17
CA GLU A 173 12.35 -16.80 0.90
C GLU A 173 12.58 -15.57 0.03
N LYS A 174 13.62 -14.77 0.33
CA LYS A 174 14.03 -13.62 -0.50
C LYS A 174 14.38 -14.05 -1.92
N GLN A 175 15.15 -15.13 -2.09
CA GLN A 175 15.49 -15.68 -3.40
C GLN A 175 14.25 -16.23 -4.14
N ARG A 176 13.21 -16.72 -3.43
CA ARG A 176 11.94 -17.12 -4.07
C ARG A 176 11.19 -15.89 -4.56
N LEU A 177 10.98 -14.90 -3.68
CA LEU A 177 10.26 -13.67 -4.03
C LEU A 177 10.94 -12.88 -5.16
N GLN A 178 12.28 -12.87 -5.23
CA GLN A 178 12.99 -12.27 -6.35
C GLN A 178 12.71 -13.01 -7.67
N ARG A 179 12.75 -14.35 -7.68
CA ARG A 179 12.42 -15.13 -8.89
C ARG A 179 10.96 -14.96 -9.31
N ASP A 180 10.05 -14.90 -8.34
CA ASP A 180 8.62 -14.67 -8.59
C ASP A 180 8.41 -13.26 -9.19
N LEU A 181 9.13 -12.24 -8.70
CA LEU A 181 9.16 -10.89 -9.27
C LEU A 181 9.72 -10.88 -10.70
N ASP A 182 10.92 -11.41 -10.92
CA ASP A 182 11.59 -11.46 -12.23
C ASP A 182 10.70 -12.16 -13.29
N GLN A 183 10.05 -13.26 -12.89
CA GLN A 183 9.11 -14.00 -13.74
C GLN A 183 7.83 -13.17 -14.03
N SER A 184 7.31 -12.44 -13.04
CA SER A 184 6.16 -11.56 -13.24
C SER A 184 6.48 -10.40 -14.18
N GLU A 185 7.67 -9.77 -14.06
CA GLU A 185 8.12 -8.74 -14.98
C GLU A 185 8.30 -9.28 -16.41
N ALA A 186 8.91 -10.45 -16.57
CA ALA A 186 9.07 -11.10 -17.87
C ALA A 186 7.70 -11.37 -18.53
N ASN A 187 6.72 -11.82 -17.76
CA ASN A 187 5.34 -12.03 -18.23
C ASN A 187 4.68 -10.70 -18.65
N VAL A 188 4.85 -9.63 -17.87
CA VAL A 188 4.33 -8.29 -18.21
C VAL A 188 4.99 -7.74 -19.48
N ARG A 189 6.32 -7.84 -19.62
CA ARG A 189 7.04 -7.45 -20.84
C ARG A 189 6.51 -8.21 -22.07
N ALA A 190 6.34 -9.53 -21.97
CA ALA A 190 5.78 -10.34 -23.05
C ALA A 190 4.34 -9.95 -23.43
N LEU A 191 3.50 -9.58 -22.46
CA LEU A 191 2.13 -9.09 -22.71
C LEU A 191 2.13 -7.70 -23.38
N VAL A 192 2.99 -6.78 -22.93
CA VAL A 192 3.18 -5.46 -23.55
C VAL A 192 3.68 -5.60 -24.99
N GLU A 193 4.68 -6.46 -25.24
CA GLU A 193 5.18 -6.76 -26.58
C GLU A 193 4.09 -7.39 -27.48
N ALA A 194 3.29 -8.32 -26.96
CA ALA A 194 2.17 -8.90 -27.70
C ALA A 194 1.08 -7.87 -28.02
N ALA A 195 0.77 -6.96 -27.10
CA ALA A 195 -0.21 -5.89 -27.31
C ALA A 195 0.27 -4.84 -28.33
N THR A 196 1.58 -4.56 -28.37
CA THR A 196 2.19 -3.56 -29.26
C THR A 196 2.53 -4.11 -30.64
N ARG A 197 3.08 -5.33 -30.76
CA ARG A 197 3.35 -5.95 -32.08
C ARG A 197 2.09 -6.17 -32.90
N ASN A 198 0.95 -6.41 -32.26
CA ASN A 198 -0.35 -6.54 -32.92
C ASN A 198 -0.98 -5.19 -33.33
N MET A 199 -0.32 -4.04 -33.15
CA MET A 199 -0.86 -2.72 -33.53
C MET A 199 -1.12 -2.56 -35.03
N SER A 200 -0.42 -3.32 -35.88
CA SER A 200 -0.67 -3.38 -37.34
C SER A 200 -1.79 -4.34 -37.74
N SER A 201 -2.39 -5.09 -36.79
CA SER A 201 -3.55 -5.93 -37.07
C SER A 201 -4.82 -5.07 -37.11
N GLY A 202 -5.58 -5.17 -38.20
CA GLY A 202 -6.76 -4.32 -38.44
C GLY A 202 -7.89 -4.40 -37.41
N ARG A 203 -7.81 -5.31 -36.41
CA ARG A 203 -8.71 -5.35 -35.25
C ARG A 203 -8.69 -4.05 -34.44
N TRP A 204 -7.54 -3.39 -34.37
CA TRP A 204 -7.34 -2.19 -33.56
C TRP A 204 -7.48 -0.88 -34.34
N ASN A 205 -7.74 -0.96 -35.65
CA ASN A 205 -8.05 0.24 -36.44
C ASN A 205 -9.30 0.92 -35.84
N PRO A 206 -9.36 2.26 -35.84
CA PRO A 206 -10.58 2.95 -35.47
C PRO A 206 -11.69 2.56 -36.45
N PRO A 207 -12.90 2.25 -35.97
CA PRO A 207 -14.05 2.22 -36.86
C PRO A 207 -14.29 3.63 -37.43
N PRO A 208 -14.98 3.74 -38.59
CA PRO A 208 -15.39 5.02 -39.13
C PRO A 208 -16.12 5.87 -38.08
N ASP A 209 -15.86 7.18 -38.07
CA ASP A 209 -16.49 8.10 -37.12
C ASP A 209 -18.02 8.08 -37.21
N ASP A 210 -18.57 7.78 -38.38
CA ASP A 210 -20.02 7.66 -38.58
C ASP A 210 -20.61 6.45 -37.85
N ASP A 211 -19.88 5.32 -37.77
CA ASP A 211 -20.32 4.17 -36.97
C ASP A 211 -20.27 4.50 -35.47
N ILE A 212 -19.23 5.23 -35.03
CA ILE A 212 -19.11 5.73 -33.65
C ILE A 212 -20.25 6.70 -33.32
N ARG A 213 -20.54 7.66 -34.20
CA ARG A 213 -21.65 8.62 -34.08
C ARG A 213 -23.00 7.90 -34.03
N ASN A 214 -23.20 6.88 -34.87
CA ASN A 214 -24.43 6.08 -34.89
C ASN A 214 -24.64 5.33 -33.56
N GLU A 215 -23.58 4.73 -33.01
CA GLU A 215 -23.66 4.03 -31.72
C GLU A 215 -23.86 4.99 -30.53
N LEU A 216 -23.20 6.15 -30.52
CA LEU A 216 -23.46 7.21 -29.54
C LEU A 216 -24.92 7.71 -29.65
N ASN A 217 -25.40 8.01 -30.85
CA ASN A 217 -26.79 8.41 -31.07
C ASN A 217 -27.80 7.33 -30.63
N ARG A 218 -27.47 6.03 -30.82
CA ARG A 218 -28.27 4.91 -30.32
C ARG A 218 -28.30 4.87 -28.79
N LEU A 219 -27.14 4.99 -28.14
CA LEU A 219 -27.03 5.08 -26.68
C LEU A 219 -27.86 6.26 -26.13
N HIS A 220 -27.77 7.43 -26.77
CA HIS A 220 -28.47 8.64 -26.35
C HIS A 220 -29.99 8.51 -26.53
N GLY A 221 -30.43 7.81 -27.58
CA GLY A 221 -31.81 7.37 -27.74
C GLY A 221 -32.27 6.49 -26.57
N MET A 222 -31.49 5.46 -26.21
CA MET A 222 -31.82 4.56 -25.08
C MET A 222 -31.88 5.30 -23.74
N VAL A 223 -30.95 6.21 -23.45
CA VAL A 223 -30.94 7.04 -22.23
C VAL A 223 -32.19 7.89 -22.12
N ARG A 224 -32.53 8.64 -23.18
CA ARG A 224 -33.73 9.49 -23.23
C ARG A 224 -35.01 8.67 -23.11
N ASP A 225 -35.08 7.52 -23.77
CA ASP A 225 -36.27 6.68 -23.78
C ASP A 225 -36.48 6.02 -22.41
N TRP A 226 -35.41 5.54 -21.76
CA TRP A 226 -35.44 5.08 -20.38
C TRP A 226 -35.83 6.20 -19.40
N ALA A 227 -35.25 7.39 -19.54
CA ALA A 227 -35.58 8.52 -18.66
C ALA A 227 -37.06 8.93 -18.79
N ARG A 228 -37.62 8.95 -20.00
CA ARG A 228 -39.06 9.19 -20.23
C ARG A 228 -39.93 8.13 -19.57
N ASP A 229 -39.53 6.86 -19.64
CA ASP A 229 -40.34 5.75 -19.15
C ASP A 229 -40.23 5.55 -17.61
N TRP A 230 -39.24 6.17 -16.95
CA TRP A 230 -38.94 5.99 -15.52
C TRP A 230 -38.86 7.27 -14.68
N ALA A 231 -38.96 8.47 -15.26
CA ALA A 231 -39.04 9.71 -14.50
C ALA A 231 -40.38 9.87 -13.75
N ILE A 232 -40.39 10.68 -12.70
CA ILE A 232 -41.60 11.19 -12.04
C ILE A 232 -42.42 12.12 -12.96
N ASP A 233 -43.75 12.15 -12.80
CA ASP A 233 -44.65 12.99 -13.62
C ASP A 233 -44.49 14.51 -13.40
N GLY A 234 -43.82 14.91 -12.31
CA GLY A 234 -43.54 16.30 -11.97
C GLY A 234 -42.54 16.39 -10.82
N LEU A 235 -41.71 17.43 -10.81
CA LEU A 235 -40.77 17.64 -9.71
C LEU A 235 -41.51 17.80 -8.37
N PRO A 236 -40.99 17.23 -7.27
CA PRO A 236 -41.63 17.34 -5.97
C PRO A 236 -41.77 18.80 -5.54
N GLU A 237 -43.02 19.26 -5.36
CA GLU A 237 -43.34 20.55 -4.76
C GLU A 237 -43.00 20.48 -3.25
N HIS A 238 -41.71 20.63 -2.92
CA HIS A 238 -41.18 20.52 -1.56
C HIS A 238 -40.75 21.87 -0.99
N ARG A 239 -40.88 21.97 0.34
CA ARG A 239 -40.62 23.20 1.09
C ARG A 239 -39.18 23.64 0.85
N THR A 240 -38.99 24.92 0.56
CA THR A 240 -37.70 25.58 0.27
C THR A 240 -36.69 25.60 1.43
N GLN A 241 -36.94 24.83 2.49
CA GLN A 241 -36.16 24.71 3.72
C GLN A 241 -35.73 23.27 4.03
N ASP A 242 -36.09 22.29 3.21
CA ASP A 242 -35.63 20.90 3.36
C ASP A 242 -34.12 20.80 2.98
N PRO A 243 -33.21 20.50 3.93
CA PRO A 243 -31.78 20.41 3.65
C PRO A 243 -31.43 19.36 2.61
N GLU A 244 -32.19 18.25 2.56
CA GLU A 244 -31.94 17.15 1.63
C GLU A 244 -32.33 17.51 0.19
N TYR A 245 -33.30 18.41 0.03
CA TYR A 245 -33.69 18.98 -1.25
C TYR A 245 -32.77 20.14 -1.68
N ILE A 246 -32.25 20.91 -0.72
CA ILE A 246 -31.24 21.96 -0.97
C ILE A 246 -29.95 21.32 -1.51
N SER A 247 -29.42 20.29 -0.85
CA SER A 247 -28.24 19.53 -1.33
C SER A 247 -28.49 18.91 -2.72
N PHE A 248 -29.68 18.34 -2.96
CA PHE A 248 -30.03 17.85 -4.30
C PHE A 248 -29.97 18.94 -5.38
N LYS A 249 -30.41 20.17 -5.11
CA LYS A 249 -30.29 21.30 -6.05
C LYS A 249 -28.86 21.80 -6.21
N GLN A 250 -28.16 22.02 -5.09
CA GLN A 250 -26.90 22.75 -5.03
C GLN A 250 -25.69 21.89 -5.37
N ASP A 251 -25.72 20.61 -5.00
CA ASP A 251 -24.63 19.67 -5.24
C ASP A 251 -24.94 18.83 -6.50
N TYR A 252 -26.06 18.10 -6.50
CA TYR A 252 -26.32 17.10 -7.54
C TYR A 252 -26.78 17.70 -8.88
N LEU A 253 -27.79 18.57 -8.89
CA LEU A 253 -28.25 19.21 -10.14
C LEU A 253 -27.21 20.18 -10.70
N ALA A 254 -26.34 20.77 -9.87
CA ALA A 254 -25.38 21.77 -10.30
C ALA A 254 -24.28 21.25 -11.25
N GLU A 255 -24.10 19.93 -11.35
CA GLU A 255 -23.18 19.29 -12.29
C GLU A 255 -23.65 19.33 -13.75
N PHE A 256 -24.95 19.48 -13.98
CA PHE A 256 -25.54 19.53 -15.33
C PHE A 256 -26.59 20.63 -15.53
N VAL A 257 -26.95 21.38 -14.48
CA VAL A 257 -27.78 22.60 -14.51
C VAL A 257 -26.97 23.81 -14.02
N TRP A 258 -27.03 24.92 -14.76
CA TRP A 258 -26.36 26.17 -14.44
C TRP A 258 -27.03 26.87 -13.25
N ALA A 259 -26.73 26.40 -12.04
CA ALA A 259 -26.95 27.17 -10.81
C ALA A 259 -26.11 28.47 -10.82
N ASN A 260 -26.63 29.53 -10.18
CA ASN A 260 -25.91 30.78 -9.96
C ASN A 260 -24.98 30.70 -8.73
N ASP A 261 -24.21 31.77 -8.47
CA ASP A 261 -23.24 31.86 -7.36
C ASP A 261 -23.85 31.67 -5.95
N ARG A 262 -25.18 31.63 -5.82
CA ARG A 262 -25.92 31.38 -4.57
C ARG A 262 -26.50 29.95 -4.51
N GLY A 263 -26.18 29.10 -5.48
CA GLY A 263 -26.73 27.75 -5.62
C GLY A 263 -28.18 27.69 -6.09
N ASN A 264 -28.78 28.81 -6.53
CA ASN A 264 -30.15 28.79 -7.03
C ASN A 264 -30.18 28.40 -8.51
N LEU A 265 -31.13 27.55 -8.88
CA LEU A 265 -31.35 27.13 -10.26
C LEU A 265 -31.95 28.29 -11.11
N PRO A 266 -31.84 28.22 -12.45
CA PRO A 266 -32.49 29.19 -13.33
C PRO A 266 -34.01 29.25 -13.10
N PRO A 267 -34.67 30.43 -13.19
CA PRO A 267 -36.10 30.56 -12.91
C PRO A 267 -37.00 29.62 -13.74
N ALA A 268 -36.66 29.36 -15.00
CA ALA A 268 -37.41 28.45 -15.86
C ALA A 268 -37.23 26.95 -15.51
N ILE A 269 -36.28 26.60 -14.62
CA ILE A 269 -36.14 25.26 -14.02
C ILE A 269 -36.74 25.21 -12.61
N GLU A 270 -36.61 26.29 -11.83
CA GLU A 270 -37.18 26.36 -10.47
C GLU A 270 -38.71 26.57 -10.45
N SER A 271 -39.26 27.27 -11.45
CA SER A 271 -40.70 27.50 -11.63
C SER A 271 -41.08 27.27 -13.09
N PRO A 272 -40.98 26.03 -13.60
CA PRO A 272 -41.17 25.72 -15.01
C PRO A 272 -42.64 25.89 -15.41
N ALA A 273 -42.87 26.37 -16.63
CA ALA A 273 -44.20 26.62 -17.18
C ALA A 273 -44.50 25.75 -18.43
N GLY A 274 -45.79 25.56 -18.71
CA GLY A 274 -46.28 24.91 -19.93
C GLY A 274 -45.64 23.53 -20.19
N LYS A 275 -45.16 23.32 -21.43
CA LYS A 275 -44.52 22.07 -21.85
C LYS A 275 -43.24 21.75 -21.08
N LEU A 276 -42.52 22.75 -20.56
CA LEU A 276 -41.30 22.51 -19.79
C LEU A 276 -41.65 21.87 -18.43
N LYS A 277 -42.72 22.30 -17.73
CA LYS A 277 -43.14 21.66 -16.46
C LYS A 277 -43.37 20.16 -16.60
N GLN A 278 -44.01 19.76 -17.71
CA GLN A 278 -44.32 18.36 -18.03
C GLN A 278 -43.11 17.54 -18.49
N ARG A 279 -42.05 18.20 -18.97
CA ARG A 279 -40.86 17.55 -19.56
C ARG A 279 -39.55 17.84 -18.82
N LEU A 280 -39.62 18.43 -17.63
CA LEU A 280 -38.45 18.73 -16.84
C LEU A 280 -37.92 17.48 -16.09
N PRO A 281 -38.75 16.60 -15.51
CA PRO A 281 -38.24 15.41 -14.83
C PRO A 281 -37.50 14.45 -15.75
N ASP A 282 -38.03 14.14 -16.93
CA ASP A 282 -37.37 13.26 -17.89
C ASP A 282 -36.13 13.90 -18.52
N LEU A 283 -36.12 15.24 -18.71
CA LEU A 283 -34.91 15.96 -19.08
C LEU A 283 -33.82 15.89 -18.02
N LEU A 284 -34.15 16.16 -16.75
CA LEU A 284 -33.16 16.13 -15.67
C LEU A 284 -32.65 14.71 -15.43
N LEU A 285 -33.49 13.68 -15.59
CA LEU A 285 -33.07 12.28 -15.51
C LEU A 285 -32.22 11.86 -16.73
N THR A 286 -32.52 12.37 -17.93
CA THR A 286 -31.68 12.21 -19.13
C THR A 286 -30.31 12.85 -18.90
N ALA A 287 -30.28 14.07 -18.36
CA ALA A 287 -29.05 14.82 -18.06
C ALA A 287 -28.20 14.13 -17.00
N ALA A 288 -28.82 13.73 -15.89
CA ALA A 288 -28.21 12.94 -14.82
C ALA A 288 -27.53 11.68 -15.34
N LEU A 289 -28.26 10.82 -16.06
CA LEU A 289 -27.70 9.56 -16.57
C LEU A 289 -26.65 9.80 -17.67
N SER A 290 -26.84 10.80 -18.53
CA SER A 290 -25.83 11.17 -19.54
C SER A 290 -24.54 11.67 -18.91
N HIS A 291 -24.62 12.52 -17.89
CA HIS A 291 -23.48 13.01 -17.12
C HIS A 291 -22.75 11.85 -16.43
N THR A 292 -23.46 10.98 -15.69
CA THR A 292 -22.87 9.79 -15.06
C THR A 292 -22.19 8.87 -16.08
N ILE A 293 -22.77 8.68 -17.28
CA ILE A 293 -22.16 7.90 -18.35
C ILE A 293 -20.85 8.54 -18.85
N HIS A 294 -20.84 9.85 -19.08
CA HIS A 294 -19.66 10.54 -19.59
C HIS A 294 -18.54 10.58 -18.54
N GLU A 295 -18.85 10.89 -17.29
CA GLU A 295 -17.86 10.86 -16.21
C GLU A 295 -17.29 9.44 -15.99
N ALA A 296 -18.16 8.42 -15.87
CA ALA A 296 -17.75 7.06 -15.55
C ALA A 296 -16.99 6.36 -16.69
N PHE A 297 -17.37 6.59 -17.95
CA PHE A 297 -16.84 5.83 -19.09
C PHE A 297 -16.01 6.66 -20.07
N PHE A 298 -16.41 7.89 -20.40
CA PHE A 298 -15.78 8.70 -21.45
C PHE A 298 -14.75 9.71 -20.92
N SER A 299 -14.76 10.01 -19.62
CA SER A 299 -13.73 10.81 -18.94
C SER A 299 -12.71 9.95 -18.17
N ASN A 300 -13.08 8.73 -17.77
CA ASN A 300 -12.21 7.80 -17.04
C ASN A 300 -11.77 6.62 -17.91
N ALA A 301 -10.55 6.68 -18.44
CA ALA A 301 -10.01 5.60 -19.26
C ALA A 301 -9.69 4.29 -18.51
N PHE A 302 -9.76 4.25 -17.18
CA PHE A 302 -9.39 3.07 -16.37
C PHE A 302 -10.57 2.53 -15.56
N PHE A 303 -11.81 2.83 -15.96
CA PHE A 303 -13.03 2.55 -15.19
C PHE A 303 -13.23 1.11 -14.73
N CYS A 304 -12.67 0.11 -15.44
CA CYS A 304 -12.74 -1.31 -15.06
C CYS A 304 -11.43 -1.89 -14.48
N ALA A 305 -10.46 -1.04 -14.12
CA ALA A 305 -9.30 -1.48 -13.34
C ALA A 305 -9.71 -1.85 -11.90
N PRO A 306 -8.89 -2.62 -11.16
CA PRO A 306 -9.18 -2.92 -9.76
C PRO A 306 -9.26 -1.63 -8.92
N PRO A 307 -10.22 -1.49 -7.98
CA PRO A 307 -10.43 -0.24 -7.23
C PRO A 307 -9.18 0.32 -6.57
N GLU A 308 -8.30 -0.54 -6.06
CA GLU A 308 -7.01 -0.22 -5.45
C GLU A 308 -6.01 0.45 -6.41
N PHE A 309 -6.20 0.32 -7.73
CA PHE A 309 -5.34 0.91 -8.76
C PHE A 309 -6.02 2.00 -9.60
N VAL A 310 -7.35 2.07 -9.70
CA VAL A 310 -8.06 3.08 -10.54
C VAL A 310 -7.56 4.50 -10.29
N GLY A 311 -7.48 4.91 -9.01
CA GLY A 311 -7.03 6.26 -8.63
C GLY A 311 -5.57 6.53 -8.99
N ALA A 312 -4.69 5.54 -8.80
CA ALA A 312 -3.28 5.65 -9.17
C ALA A 312 -3.09 5.72 -10.69
N LEU A 313 -3.77 4.86 -11.45
CA LEU A 313 -3.71 4.84 -12.92
C LEU A 313 -4.24 6.15 -13.52
N ARG A 314 -5.37 6.65 -13.01
CA ARG A 314 -5.94 7.94 -13.41
C ARG A 314 -4.97 9.08 -13.13
N LYS A 315 -4.44 9.18 -11.91
CA LYS A 315 -3.46 10.20 -11.53
C LYS A 315 -2.22 10.17 -12.44
N THR A 316 -1.63 8.99 -12.66
CA THR A 316 -0.46 8.84 -13.55
C THR A 316 -0.77 9.27 -14.99
N TYR A 317 -1.96 8.95 -15.51
CA TYR A 317 -2.38 9.38 -16.85
C TYR A 317 -2.54 10.91 -16.95
N GLU A 318 -3.18 11.53 -15.94
CA GLU A 318 -3.36 12.98 -15.86
C GLU A 318 -2.00 13.71 -15.72
N GLU A 319 -1.07 13.20 -14.89
CA GLU A 319 0.29 13.72 -14.76
C GLU A 319 1.11 13.62 -16.06
N LEU A 320 0.95 12.54 -16.85
CA LEU A 320 1.62 12.40 -18.15
C LEU A 320 1.04 13.35 -19.22
N ILE A 321 -0.27 13.64 -19.17
CA ILE A 321 -0.95 14.54 -20.13
C ILE A 321 -0.67 16.01 -19.86
N LEU A 322 -0.75 16.42 -18.59
CA LEU A 322 -0.54 17.81 -18.19
C LEU A 322 0.95 18.16 -18.09
N GLY A 323 1.81 17.13 -18.04
CA GLY A 323 3.13 17.25 -17.45
C GLY A 323 3.05 17.40 -15.93
N THR A 324 4.13 17.10 -15.23
CA THR A 324 4.23 17.34 -13.78
C THR A 324 4.23 18.85 -13.49
N TRP A 325 3.04 19.42 -13.32
CA TRP A 325 2.81 20.83 -13.01
C TRP A 325 3.22 21.23 -11.57
N GLU A 326 3.59 20.27 -10.72
CA GLU A 326 4.06 20.57 -9.35
C GLU A 326 5.43 21.29 -9.32
N MET A 327 5.33 22.61 -9.29
CA MET A 327 5.96 23.44 -8.26
C MET A 327 7.50 23.55 -8.24
N THR A 328 8.18 23.34 -9.37
CA THR A 328 9.55 23.87 -9.53
C THR A 328 9.51 25.23 -10.22
N VAL A 329 9.37 26.30 -9.43
CA VAL A 329 9.48 27.71 -9.88
C VAL A 329 10.95 28.03 -10.19
N SER A 330 11.52 27.42 -11.23
CA SER A 330 12.91 27.63 -11.66
C SER A 330 13.12 27.48 -13.16
N PHE A 331 12.82 28.56 -13.88
CA PHE A 331 13.78 29.20 -14.78
C PHE A 331 14.39 28.43 -15.98
N VAL A 332 13.77 27.35 -16.48
CA VAL A 332 14.13 26.80 -17.80
C VAL A 332 12.90 26.72 -18.70
N ALA A 333 12.79 27.67 -19.63
CA ALA A 333 11.79 27.72 -20.69
C ALA A 333 12.06 26.68 -21.80
N HIS A 334 12.25 25.42 -21.40
CA HIS A 334 12.20 24.24 -22.26
C HIS A 334 11.18 23.28 -21.66
N THR A 335 9.94 23.75 -21.52
CA THR A 335 8.78 22.87 -21.39
C THR A 335 8.74 22.00 -22.64
N SER A 336 9.24 20.77 -22.51
CA SER A 336 8.94 19.72 -23.49
C SER A 336 7.43 19.72 -23.70
N PRO A 337 6.92 19.58 -24.94
CA PRO A 337 5.52 19.22 -25.11
C PRO A 337 5.25 18.02 -24.19
N ALA A 338 4.18 18.09 -23.41
CA ALA A 338 3.86 17.06 -22.44
C ALA A 338 3.81 15.69 -23.15
N ASN A 339 4.11 14.61 -22.42
CA ASN A 339 4.18 13.26 -22.99
C ASN A 339 2.77 12.68 -23.27
N GLN A 340 1.84 13.49 -23.80
CA GLN A 340 0.48 13.15 -24.19
C GLN A 340 0.47 11.92 -25.11
N ARG A 341 1.32 11.91 -26.14
CA ARG A 341 1.57 10.76 -27.00
C ARG A 341 1.87 9.47 -26.23
N GLU A 342 2.73 9.54 -25.22
CA GLU A 342 3.10 8.41 -24.38
C GLU A 342 1.94 8.01 -23.45
N ALA A 343 1.25 8.98 -22.86
CA ALA A 343 0.06 8.76 -22.02
C ALA A 343 -1.04 8.03 -22.79
N HIS A 344 -1.34 8.48 -24.01
CA HIS A 344 -2.34 7.86 -24.87
C HIS A 344 -1.88 6.47 -25.34
N GLN A 345 -0.61 6.29 -25.74
CA GLN A 345 -0.04 4.97 -26.04
C GLN A 345 -0.12 4.01 -24.84
N TRP A 346 0.15 4.48 -23.63
CA TRP A 346 0.06 3.71 -22.40
C TRP A 346 -1.39 3.28 -22.12
N ARG A 347 -2.35 4.21 -22.20
CA ARG A 347 -3.79 3.94 -22.11
C ARG A 347 -4.26 2.91 -23.14
N CYS A 348 -3.88 3.06 -24.41
CA CYS A 348 -4.22 2.09 -25.45
C CYS A 348 -3.62 0.71 -25.15
N THR A 349 -2.37 0.68 -24.69
CA THR A 349 -1.65 -0.56 -24.34
C THR A 349 -2.34 -1.27 -23.16
N PHE A 350 -2.75 -0.53 -22.13
CA PHE A 350 -3.59 -1.05 -21.04
C PHE A 350 -4.85 -1.74 -21.58
N TRP A 351 -5.65 -1.08 -22.41
CA TRP A 351 -6.87 -1.68 -22.96
C TRP A 351 -6.61 -2.89 -23.88
N ARG A 352 -5.50 -2.89 -24.62
CA ARG A 352 -5.11 -4.02 -25.48
C ARG A 352 -4.64 -5.23 -24.69
N ILE A 353 -3.94 -5.03 -23.57
CA ILE A 353 -3.57 -6.08 -22.61
C ILE A 353 -4.82 -6.61 -21.90
N MET A 354 -5.75 -5.73 -21.53
CA MET A 354 -7.01 -6.12 -20.88
C MET A 354 -7.96 -6.84 -21.85
N ASN A 355 -7.99 -6.50 -23.13
CA ASN A 355 -8.86 -7.11 -24.15
C ASN A 355 -8.04 -7.80 -25.26
N PRO A 356 -7.24 -8.84 -24.93
CA PRO A 356 -6.34 -9.47 -25.88
C PRO A 356 -7.13 -10.10 -27.05
N PRO A 357 -6.56 -10.19 -28.27
CA PRO A 357 -7.19 -10.88 -29.38
C PRO A 357 -7.54 -12.32 -28.99
N ARG A 358 -8.78 -12.75 -29.25
CA ARG A 358 -9.21 -14.11 -28.91
C ARG A 358 -8.49 -15.13 -29.81
N SER A 359 -7.48 -15.82 -29.28
CA SER A 359 -6.69 -16.80 -30.01
C SER A 359 -7.30 -18.21 -29.94
N GLY A 360 -7.85 -18.68 -31.06
CA GLY A 360 -8.16 -20.10 -31.28
C GLY A 360 -9.61 -20.54 -31.02
N LYS A 361 -9.86 -21.84 -31.27
CA LYS A 361 -11.22 -22.42 -31.37
C LYS A 361 -12.00 -22.50 -30.05
N SER A 362 -11.36 -22.22 -28.90
CA SER A 362 -12.02 -22.16 -27.60
C SER A 362 -12.62 -20.77 -27.26
N ALA A 363 -12.45 -19.80 -28.15
CA ALA A 363 -12.84 -18.39 -27.97
C ALA A 363 -14.36 -18.14 -27.86
N ALA A 364 -15.21 -19.13 -28.10
CA ALA A 364 -16.66 -18.95 -28.20
C ALA A 364 -17.35 -18.76 -26.84
N ASN A 365 -16.82 -19.35 -25.76
CA ASN A 365 -17.57 -19.52 -24.51
C ASN A 365 -16.93 -18.93 -23.24
N ASP A 366 -15.64 -18.59 -23.24
CA ASP A 366 -15.05 -17.90 -22.09
C ASP A 366 -15.10 -16.38 -22.28
N GLU A 367 -15.97 -15.73 -21.50
CA GLU A 367 -16.02 -14.28 -21.38
C GLU A 367 -14.74 -13.78 -20.72
N SER A 368 -14.00 -12.87 -21.37
CA SER A 368 -12.71 -12.42 -20.84
C SER A 368 -12.86 -11.83 -19.44
N VAL A 369 -11.81 -11.95 -18.62
CA VAL A 369 -11.77 -11.39 -17.25
C VAL A 369 -12.14 -9.91 -17.25
N THR A 370 -11.77 -9.18 -18.31
CA THR A 370 -12.11 -7.77 -18.51
C THR A 370 -13.60 -7.56 -18.78
N PHE A 371 -14.25 -8.36 -19.64
CA PHE A 371 -15.71 -8.24 -19.81
C PHE A 371 -16.47 -8.60 -18.53
N LYS A 372 -16.01 -9.59 -17.76
CA LYS A 372 -16.52 -9.91 -16.42
C LYS A 372 -16.38 -8.70 -15.45
N ARG A 373 -15.24 -8.00 -15.46
CA ARG A 373 -15.01 -6.77 -14.67
C ARG A 373 -15.88 -5.60 -15.13
N VAL A 374 -15.94 -5.31 -16.44
CA VAL A 374 -16.79 -4.28 -17.04
C VAL A 374 -18.26 -4.52 -16.67
N ARG A 375 -18.74 -5.77 -16.75
CA ARG A 375 -20.09 -6.15 -16.32
C ARG A 375 -20.30 -5.88 -14.83
N SER A 376 -19.37 -6.29 -13.97
CA SER A 376 -19.45 -6.03 -12.53
C SER A 376 -19.52 -4.53 -12.22
N TYR A 377 -18.69 -3.72 -12.89
CA TYR A 377 -18.70 -2.27 -12.78
C TYR A 377 -20.03 -1.65 -13.25
N CYS A 378 -20.58 -2.10 -14.39
CA CYS A 378 -21.90 -1.63 -14.85
C CYS A 378 -23.03 -2.01 -13.88
N ASP A 379 -22.98 -3.22 -13.30
CA ASP A 379 -23.96 -3.71 -12.34
C ASP A 379 -23.81 -3.01 -10.96
N GLU A 380 -22.64 -2.47 -10.63
CA GLU A 380 -22.40 -1.59 -9.49
C GLU A 380 -22.86 -0.16 -9.76
N LEU A 381 -22.44 0.44 -10.87
CA LEU A 381 -22.85 1.78 -11.28
C LEU A 381 -24.37 1.89 -11.43
N ALA A 382 -25.04 0.85 -11.95
CA ALA A 382 -26.51 0.78 -12.00
C ALA A 382 -27.15 0.77 -10.60
N ARG A 383 -26.52 0.13 -9.61
CA ARG A 383 -26.99 0.14 -8.22
C ARG A 383 -26.73 1.50 -7.60
N SER A 384 -25.51 2.03 -7.70
CA SER A 384 -25.13 3.33 -7.14
C SER A 384 -25.99 4.45 -7.70
N PHE A 385 -26.21 4.52 -9.01
CA PHE A 385 -27.09 5.53 -9.63
C PHE A 385 -28.51 5.50 -9.08
N ARG A 386 -29.11 4.31 -8.91
CA ARG A 386 -30.49 4.16 -8.41
C ARG A 386 -30.68 4.51 -6.93
N HIS A 387 -29.61 4.49 -6.13
CA HIS A 387 -29.61 4.92 -4.72
C HIS A 387 -28.84 6.24 -4.51
N SER A 388 -28.52 6.95 -5.60
CA SER A 388 -27.93 8.29 -5.57
C SER A 388 -29.05 9.35 -5.46
N PRO A 389 -28.72 10.65 -5.36
CA PRO A 389 -29.74 11.70 -5.42
C PRO A 389 -30.61 11.66 -6.70
N ALA A 390 -30.21 10.95 -7.75
CA ALA A 390 -31.06 10.64 -8.92
C ALA A 390 -32.36 9.91 -8.55
N GLU A 391 -32.43 9.20 -7.42
CA GLU A 391 -33.66 8.56 -6.93
C GLU A 391 -34.82 9.56 -6.82
N LYS A 392 -34.53 10.82 -6.49
CA LYS A 392 -35.52 11.92 -6.42
C LYS A 392 -36.14 12.29 -7.77
N LEU A 393 -35.60 11.80 -8.88
CA LEU A 393 -36.14 11.96 -10.23
C LEU A 393 -36.84 10.69 -10.74
N LEU A 394 -36.66 9.54 -10.07
CA LEU A 394 -37.23 8.26 -10.47
C LEU A 394 -38.64 8.06 -9.91
N ARG A 395 -39.57 7.58 -10.74
CA ARG A 395 -40.90 7.17 -10.28
C ARG A 395 -40.80 5.96 -9.37
N ARG A 396 -41.70 5.90 -8.38
CA ARG A 396 -41.88 4.71 -7.54
C ARG A 396 -42.42 3.56 -8.40
N CYS A 397 -41.80 2.40 -8.30
CA CYS A 397 -42.10 1.23 -9.12
C CYS A 397 -42.55 0.04 -8.26
N SER A 398 -43.37 -0.84 -8.82
CA SER A 398 -43.59 -2.18 -8.27
C SER A 398 -42.31 -3.04 -8.35
N SER A 399 -42.30 -4.21 -7.71
CA SER A 399 -41.14 -5.13 -7.70
C SER A 399 -40.69 -5.54 -9.12
N GLU A 400 -41.64 -5.90 -10.00
CA GLU A 400 -41.32 -6.32 -11.37
C GLU A 400 -40.89 -5.15 -12.28
N GLU A 401 -41.51 -3.98 -12.12
CA GLU A 401 -41.07 -2.75 -12.78
C GLU A 401 -39.66 -2.35 -12.34
N SER A 402 -39.36 -2.44 -11.04
CA SER A 402 -38.03 -2.16 -10.47
C SER A 402 -36.95 -3.08 -11.05
N LYS A 403 -37.25 -4.37 -11.24
CA LYS A 403 -36.37 -5.32 -11.96
C LYS A 403 -36.18 -4.94 -13.42
N THR A 404 -37.25 -4.50 -14.09
CA THR A 404 -37.23 -4.09 -15.51
C THR A 404 -36.39 -2.82 -15.71
N GLN A 405 -36.64 -1.78 -14.91
CA GLN A 405 -35.86 -0.55 -14.85
C GLN A 405 -34.36 -0.85 -14.64
N ALA A 406 -34.03 -1.72 -13.67
CA ALA A 406 -32.65 -2.11 -13.36
C ALA A 406 -32.01 -3.00 -14.44
N LYS A 407 -32.80 -3.74 -15.23
CA LYS A 407 -32.30 -4.48 -16.39
C LYS A 407 -31.94 -3.51 -17.53
N GLN A 408 -32.86 -2.61 -17.88
CA GLN A 408 -32.64 -1.62 -18.95
C GLN A 408 -31.48 -0.67 -18.62
N LEU A 409 -31.36 -0.20 -17.38
CA LEU A 409 -30.25 0.65 -16.95
C LEU A 409 -28.89 -0.07 -17.13
N ARG A 410 -28.79 -1.35 -16.74
CA ARG A 410 -27.58 -2.14 -16.97
C ARG A 410 -27.27 -2.35 -18.45
N GLU A 411 -28.28 -2.46 -19.30
CA GLU A 411 -28.11 -2.57 -20.76
C GLU A 411 -27.54 -1.27 -21.35
N ILE A 412 -28.06 -0.12 -20.94
CA ILE A 412 -27.53 1.21 -21.30
C ILE A 412 -26.07 1.36 -20.87
N LEU A 413 -25.75 1.07 -19.61
CA LEU A 413 -24.39 1.22 -19.09
C LEU A 413 -23.39 0.25 -19.75
N ARG A 414 -23.82 -0.97 -20.11
CA ARG A 414 -22.98 -1.91 -20.87
C ARG A 414 -22.71 -1.42 -22.29
N ASN A 415 -23.72 -0.88 -22.97
CA ASN A 415 -23.53 -0.27 -24.29
C ASN A 415 -22.55 0.92 -24.22
N ALA A 416 -22.70 1.81 -23.23
CA ALA A 416 -21.74 2.89 -22.98
C ALA A 416 -20.31 2.38 -22.72
N ALA A 417 -20.17 1.33 -21.91
CA ALA A 417 -18.86 0.72 -21.62
C ALA A 417 -18.23 0.04 -22.84
N GLU A 418 -19.01 -0.55 -23.73
CA GLU A 418 -18.56 -1.14 -24.99
C GLU A 418 -18.03 -0.05 -25.95
N ILE A 419 -18.78 1.04 -26.12
CA ILE A 419 -18.36 2.21 -26.92
C ILE A 419 -17.09 2.85 -26.31
N ALA A 420 -17.03 3.03 -24.98
CA ALA A 420 -15.86 3.58 -24.31
C ALA A 420 -14.63 2.68 -24.45
N THR A 421 -14.78 1.36 -24.27
CA THR A 421 -13.70 0.39 -24.48
C THR A 421 -13.13 0.48 -25.89
N LEU A 422 -14.00 0.60 -26.90
CA LEU A 422 -13.62 0.78 -28.30
C LEU A 422 -12.82 2.08 -28.49
N LEU A 423 -13.31 3.21 -27.98
CA LEU A 423 -12.65 4.51 -28.08
C LEU A 423 -11.29 4.54 -27.38
N TRP A 424 -11.18 4.02 -26.15
CA TRP A 424 -9.91 4.05 -25.40
C TRP A 424 -8.81 3.15 -25.97
N THR A 425 -9.15 2.20 -26.85
CA THR A 425 -8.15 1.42 -27.63
C THR A 425 -7.53 2.20 -28.78
N GLN A 426 -8.10 3.36 -29.15
CA GLN A 426 -7.61 4.24 -30.22
C GLN A 426 -6.58 5.23 -29.71
N PRO A 427 -5.60 5.69 -30.53
CA PRO A 427 -4.60 6.67 -30.10
C PRO A 427 -5.18 8.04 -29.72
N ALA A 428 -6.34 8.41 -30.26
CA ALA A 428 -6.94 9.73 -30.08
C ALA A 428 -7.17 10.09 -28.59
N TYR A 429 -6.90 11.34 -28.23
CA TYR A 429 -7.35 11.88 -26.95
C TYR A 429 -8.86 12.11 -26.99
N MET A 430 -9.54 11.83 -25.89
CA MET A 430 -10.99 12.01 -25.76
C MET A 430 -11.26 13.10 -24.73
N GLU A 431 -12.11 14.07 -25.07
CA GLU A 431 -12.58 15.09 -24.14
C GLU A 431 -14.11 15.09 -24.07
N CYS A 432 -14.64 15.11 -22.85
CA CYS A 432 -16.05 15.35 -22.57
C CYS A 432 -16.26 16.83 -22.29
N LEU A 433 -17.15 17.50 -23.03
CA LEU A 433 -17.57 18.87 -22.68
C LEU A 433 -18.90 18.82 -21.94
N GLY A 434 -18.83 18.73 -20.62
CA GLY A 434 -19.96 18.91 -19.71
C GLY A 434 -20.20 20.37 -19.35
N LEU A 435 -21.05 20.59 -18.35
CA LEU A 435 -21.38 21.95 -17.89
C LEU A 435 -20.18 22.64 -17.23
N GLN A 436 -19.34 21.91 -16.49
CA GLN A 436 -18.20 22.49 -15.77
C GLN A 436 -17.12 22.98 -16.74
N GLU A 437 -16.85 22.22 -17.81
CA GLU A 437 -15.92 22.59 -18.87
C GLU A 437 -16.45 23.81 -19.65
N MET A 438 -17.74 23.83 -19.98
CA MET A 438 -18.39 24.99 -20.62
C MET A 438 -18.39 26.24 -19.73
N ARG A 439 -18.61 26.09 -18.41
CA ARG A 439 -18.47 27.18 -17.43
C ARG A 439 -17.05 27.73 -17.41
N HIS A 440 -16.06 26.85 -17.31
CA HIS A 440 -14.64 27.24 -17.24
C HIS A 440 -14.19 27.97 -18.51
N ARG A 441 -14.62 27.50 -19.68
CA ARG A 441 -14.37 28.11 -21.00
C ARG A 441 -15.27 29.32 -21.30
N GLN A 442 -16.18 29.71 -20.39
CA GLN A 442 -17.19 30.76 -20.59
C GLN A 442 -18.02 30.59 -21.87
N THR A 443 -18.30 29.34 -22.26
CA THR A 443 -18.94 29.01 -23.52
C THR A 443 -20.39 29.51 -23.56
N VAL A 444 -20.72 30.25 -24.62
CA VAL A 444 -22.09 30.65 -24.97
C VAL A 444 -22.61 29.79 -26.12
N PHE A 445 -23.93 29.70 -26.27
CA PHE A 445 -24.52 28.99 -27.40
C PHE A 445 -24.29 29.73 -28.72
N ASP A 446 -23.89 29.01 -29.76
CA ASP A 446 -23.84 29.45 -31.15
C ASP A 446 -24.55 28.41 -32.02
N VAL A 447 -25.47 28.86 -32.87
CA VAL A 447 -26.22 28.03 -33.81
C VAL A 447 -25.30 27.34 -34.83
N ALA A 448 -24.19 27.98 -35.22
CA ALA A 448 -23.20 27.44 -36.13
C ALA A 448 -22.16 26.52 -35.44
N SER A 449 -22.28 26.30 -34.13
CA SER A 449 -21.28 25.52 -33.38
C SER A 449 -21.23 24.05 -33.83
N PRO A 450 -20.06 23.50 -34.19
CA PRO A 450 -19.96 22.08 -34.54
C PRO A 450 -20.11 21.17 -33.32
N VAL A 451 -19.82 21.66 -32.11
CA VAL A 451 -19.75 20.88 -30.86
C VAL A 451 -21.04 20.83 -30.04
N MET A 452 -22.06 21.64 -30.36
CA MET A 452 -23.31 21.67 -29.59
C MET A 452 -24.55 21.93 -30.44
N GLU A 453 -25.69 21.50 -29.94
CA GLU A 453 -27.01 21.74 -30.50
C GLU A 453 -28.02 22.13 -29.41
N ALA A 454 -28.98 22.98 -29.73
CA ALA A 454 -30.02 23.36 -28.78
C ALA A 454 -31.04 22.23 -28.60
N HIS A 455 -31.40 21.95 -27.35
CA HIS A 455 -32.50 21.04 -27.05
C HIS A 455 -33.80 21.53 -27.68
N ARG A 456 -34.65 20.61 -28.17
CA ARG A 456 -35.88 20.92 -28.91
C ARG A 456 -36.88 21.80 -28.14
N LEU A 457 -36.81 21.81 -26.81
CA LEU A 457 -37.62 22.68 -25.96
C LEU A 457 -37.13 24.14 -25.89
N SER A 458 -35.87 24.41 -26.25
CA SER A 458 -35.28 25.76 -26.36
C SER A 458 -35.83 26.59 -27.54
N LYS A 459 -36.61 25.95 -28.44
CA LYS A 459 -37.23 26.52 -29.65
C LYS A 459 -36.26 27.38 -30.48
N VAL A 460 -35.04 26.88 -30.68
CA VAL A 460 -34.06 27.48 -31.59
C VAL A 460 -34.39 27.08 -33.02
N ASP A 461 -34.40 28.06 -33.91
CA ASP A 461 -34.34 27.84 -35.35
C ASP A 461 -32.86 27.74 -35.76
N PRO A 462 -32.41 26.62 -36.37
CA PRO A 462 -31.01 26.39 -36.73
C PRO A 462 -30.49 27.28 -37.87
N GLU A 463 -31.36 28.05 -38.54
CA GLU A 463 -30.95 29.02 -39.57
C GLU A 463 -30.93 30.47 -39.03
N ASN A 464 -31.25 30.66 -37.74
CA ASN A 464 -31.49 31.99 -37.16
C ASN A 464 -30.40 32.40 -36.15
N PRO A 465 -29.39 33.19 -36.57
CA PRO A 465 -28.27 33.60 -35.69
C PRO A 465 -28.69 34.53 -34.54
N LYS A 466 -29.96 34.96 -34.45
CA LYS A 466 -30.48 35.70 -33.28
C LYS A 466 -30.47 34.87 -31.99
N HIS A 467 -30.25 33.56 -32.07
CA HIS A 467 -30.08 32.71 -30.90
C HIS A 467 -28.63 32.65 -30.39
N ASN A 468 -27.65 33.19 -31.13
CA ASN A 468 -26.25 33.20 -30.73
C ASN A 468 -26.03 34.07 -29.48
N GLY A 469 -25.08 33.67 -28.63
CA GLY A 469 -24.82 34.31 -27.34
C GLY A 469 -25.82 33.97 -26.23
N ARG A 470 -26.84 33.12 -26.48
CA ARG A 470 -27.75 32.65 -25.43
C ARG A 470 -26.99 31.87 -24.36
N LYS A 471 -27.39 32.07 -23.10
CA LYS A 471 -26.84 31.35 -21.95
C LYS A 471 -27.35 29.90 -21.92
N ILE A 472 -26.43 28.98 -21.65
CA ILE A 472 -26.73 27.57 -21.41
C ILE A 472 -27.28 27.42 -19.99
N MET A 473 -28.52 26.96 -19.86
CA MET A 473 -29.16 26.67 -18.58
C MET A 473 -28.83 25.27 -18.07
N ALA A 474 -28.68 24.30 -18.97
CA ALA A 474 -28.38 22.92 -18.62
C ALA A 474 -27.75 22.18 -19.80
N VAL A 475 -26.87 21.24 -19.50
CA VAL A 475 -26.30 20.30 -20.46
C VAL A 475 -27.06 18.99 -20.30
N ILE A 476 -27.99 18.71 -21.21
CA ILE A 476 -28.80 17.47 -21.21
C ILE A 476 -27.95 16.28 -21.66
N GLN A 477 -26.89 16.58 -22.41
CA GLN A 477 -25.97 15.65 -23.03
C GLN A 477 -24.63 16.37 -23.16
N PRO A 478 -23.54 15.89 -22.54
CA PRO A 478 -22.19 16.41 -22.81
C PRO A 478 -21.79 16.18 -24.26
N ALA A 479 -20.87 17.00 -24.80
CA ALA A 479 -20.23 16.68 -26.08
C ALA A 479 -19.14 15.65 -25.86
N LEU A 480 -18.82 14.88 -26.91
CA LEU A 480 -17.68 13.98 -26.94
C LEU A 480 -16.80 14.32 -28.14
N LEU A 481 -15.58 14.77 -27.86
CA LEU A 481 -14.59 15.19 -28.85
C LEU A 481 -13.44 14.19 -28.90
N ALA A 482 -12.86 14.00 -30.09
CA ALA A 482 -11.63 13.23 -30.28
C ALA A 482 -10.56 14.06 -30.98
N PHE A 483 -9.38 14.15 -30.37
CA PHE A 483 -8.21 14.84 -30.92
C PHE A 483 -7.18 13.80 -31.38
N ASP A 484 -6.61 13.96 -32.58
CA ASP A 484 -5.54 13.09 -33.09
C ASP A 484 -4.28 13.93 -33.34
N GLU A 485 -3.17 13.57 -32.71
CA GLU A 485 -1.86 14.25 -32.91
C GLU A 485 -1.40 14.22 -34.37
N ASN A 486 -1.88 13.25 -35.16
CA ASN A 486 -1.51 13.07 -36.57
C ASN A 486 -2.44 13.86 -37.52
N ASP A 487 -3.54 14.41 -37.02
CA ASP A 487 -4.45 15.29 -37.76
C ASP A 487 -4.59 16.64 -37.06
N PRO A 488 -3.55 17.51 -37.12
CA PRO A 488 -3.53 18.80 -36.44
C PRO A 488 -4.54 19.82 -37.00
N LEU A 489 -5.29 19.48 -38.05
CA LEU A 489 -6.40 20.28 -38.59
C LEU A 489 -7.75 19.67 -38.23
N GLY A 490 -7.85 18.35 -38.07
CA GLY A 490 -9.13 17.67 -37.96
C GLY A 490 -9.93 17.72 -39.28
N LEU A 491 -11.02 16.96 -39.35
CA LEU A 491 -11.95 17.05 -40.47
C LEU A 491 -12.65 18.42 -40.57
N ASP A 492 -12.75 19.13 -39.45
CA ASP A 492 -13.51 20.39 -39.31
C ASP A 492 -12.62 21.66 -39.26
N GLY A 493 -11.28 21.53 -39.29
CA GLY A 493 -10.32 22.65 -39.28
C GLY A 493 -9.86 23.12 -37.89
N ASP A 494 -10.52 22.68 -36.81
CA ASP A 494 -10.24 23.08 -35.42
C ASP A 494 -9.27 22.14 -34.66
N GLY A 495 -8.69 21.12 -35.29
CA GLY A 495 -7.79 20.15 -34.65
C GLY A 495 -8.47 19.08 -33.78
N TYR A 496 -9.80 18.99 -33.83
CA TYR A 496 -10.59 17.93 -33.20
C TYR A 496 -11.67 17.40 -34.15
N ARG A 497 -12.23 16.24 -33.79
CA ARG A 497 -13.35 15.59 -34.47
C ARG A 497 -14.52 15.47 -33.51
N VAL A 498 -15.69 15.92 -33.91
CA VAL A 498 -16.91 15.78 -33.10
C VAL A 498 -17.49 14.37 -33.27
N LEU A 499 -17.51 13.60 -32.18
CA LEU A 499 -18.12 12.26 -32.13
C LEU A 499 -19.53 12.31 -31.57
N SER A 500 -19.82 13.24 -30.66
CA SER A 500 -21.19 13.65 -30.36
C SER A 500 -21.27 15.11 -29.92
N ARG A 501 -22.37 15.77 -30.27
CA ARG A 501 -22.65 17.16 -29.90
C ARG A 501 -23.26 17.23 -28.51
N ALA A 502 -22.91 18.26 -27.74
CA ALA A 502 -23.63 18.57 -26.53
C ALA A 502 -25.06 19.01 -26.86
N ASN A 503 -26.07 18.44 -26.20
CA ASN A 503 -27.44 18.89 -26.33
C ASN A 503 -27.79 19.81 -25.14
N VAL A 504 -28.03 21.09 -25.42
CA VAL A 504 -28.09 22.15 -24.39
C VAL A 504 -29.47 22.81 -24.28
N LEU A 505 -29.99 22.92 -23.05
CA LEU A 505 -31.16 23.73 -22.75
C LEU A 505 -30.73 25.19 -22.58
N LEU A 506 -31.43 26.11 -23.25
CA LEU A 506 -31.04 27.53 -23.30
C LEU A 506 -32.07 28.42 -22.61
N ASP A 507 -31.60 29.50 -21.99
CA ASP A 507 -32.45 30.51 -21.37
C ASP A 507 -33.36 31.15 -22.42
N GLU A 508 -34.59 31.50 -22.04
CA GLU A 508 -35.56 32.06 -22.98
C GLU A 508 -34.98 33.34 -23.62
N LEU A 509 -35.24 33.54 -24.92
CA LEU A 509 -34.90 34.81 -25.55
C LEU A 509 -35.63 35.91 -24.80
N SER A 510 -34.88 36.71 -24.03
CA SER A 510 -35.40 37.89 -23.36
C SER A 510 -35.99 38.82 -24.41
N SER A 511 -37.32 38.86 -24.51
CA SER A 511 -38.10 39.73 -25.38
C SER A 511 -38.11 41.18 -24.86
N ARG A 512 -36.92 41.68 -24.52
CA ARG A 512 -36.63 43.05 -24.12
C ARG A 512 -35.73 43.70 -25.17
N GLY A 513 -36.37 44.02 -26.30
CA GLY A 513 -35.99 45.07 -27.24
C GLY A 513 -37.21 45.94 -27.45
#